data_AF-A0A7J2LB27-F1
#
_entry.id   AF-A0A7J2LB27-F1
#
_cell.length_a   1.000
_cell.length_b   1.000
_cell.length_c   1.000
_cell.angle_alpha   90.00
_cell.angle_beta   90.00
_cell.angle_gamma   90.00
#
_symmetry.space_group_name_H-M   'P 1'
#
loop_
_entity.id
_entity.type
_entity.pdbx_description
1 polymer ?
#
loop_
_entity_poly.entity_id
_entity_poly.type
_entity_poly.pdbx_seq_one_letter_code
_entity_poly.pdbx_strand_id
1 'polypeptide(L)'
;MVKLRNMKRDPALMAENVLKGVELEDRIASVARENGFIVKVRWWNVDVVLIRGDTGFVVECKNYELSKGEQRKAIRQLRKNFERMLPMLCEKFNVKQKNVVPVLVANGFSYNSKYVLQFKPEEFINFLKSLGEKVF
;
A
#
# COMPACT_ATOMS: atom_id res chain seq x y z
N MET A 1 34.05 17.60 16.38
CA MET A 1 33.00 18.06 15.44
C MET A 1 33.13 17.25 14.15
N VAL A 2 32.49 16.07 14.07
CA VAL A 2 32.62 15.16 12.93
C VAL A 2 31.47 15.39 11.96
N LYS A 3 31.83 15.65 10.70
CA LYS A 3 30.93 15.95 9.57
C LYS A 3 29.96 14.77 9.34
N LEU A 4 28.67 15.00 9.61
CA LEU A 4 27.56 14.16 9.15
C LEU A 4 27.37 14.32 7.63
N ARG A 5 28.19 13.66 6.82
CA ARG A 5 27.89 13.45 5.39
C ARG A 5 28.21 12.01 5.02
N ASN A 6 27.17 11.32 4.53
CA ASN A 6 27.19 10.03 3.87
C ASN A 6 27.38 8.79 4.76
N MET A 7 26.42 8.52 5.66
CA MET A 7 26.12 7.13 6.00
C MET A 7 25.49 6.47 4.76
N LYS A 8 26.30 5.72 4.00
CA LYS A 8 25.78 4.67 3.12
C LYS A 8 24.91 3.77 4.00
N ARG A 9 23.62 3.65 3.67
CA ARG A 9 22.66 2.81 4.41
C ARG A 9 23.21 1.38 4.48
N ASP A 10 23.26 0.81 5.68
CA ASP A 10 23.76 -0.53 5.95
C ASP A 10 23.02 -1.57 5.06
N PRO A 11 23.74 -2.34 4.20
CA PRO A 11 23.14 -3.34 3.34
C PRO A 11 22.31 -4.39 4.07
N ALA A 12 22.69 -4.80 5.28
CA ALA A 12 21.95 -5.79 6.06
C ALA A 12 20.59 -5.25 6.51
N LEU A 13 20.57 -4.01 7.02
CA LEU A 13 19.35 -3.32 7.39
C LEU A 13 18.44 -3.08 6.17
N MET A 14 19.01 -2.80 5.00
CA MET A 14 18.22 -2.68 3.77
C MET A 14 17.58 -4.02 3.38
N ALA A 15 18.32 -5.12 3.44
CA ALA A 15 17.80 -6.46 3.15
C ALA A 15 16.69 -6.88 4.11
N GLU A 16 16.87 -6.61 5.41
CA GLU A 16 15.85 -6.86 6.43
C GLU A 16 14.56 -6.06 6.19
N ASN A 17 14.69 -4.78 5.85
CA ASN A 17 13.53 -3.94 5.53
C ASN A 17 12.79 -4.41 4.27
N VAL A 18 13.51 -4.96 3.29
CA VAL A 18 12.90 -5.56 2.08
C VAL A 18 12.11 -6.81 2.46
N LEU A 19 12.69 -7.73 3.24
CA LEU A 19 12.00 -8.93 3.72
C LEU A 19 10.74 -8.59 4.52
N LYS A 20 10.86 -7.64 5.45
CA LYS A 20 9.74 -7.11 6.23
C LYS A 20 8.66 -6.46 5.36
N GLY A 21 9.02 -5.84 4.25
CA GLY A 21 8.08 -5.30 3.27
C GLY A 21 7.29 -6.42 2.58
N VAL A 22 8.01 -7.43 2.07
CA VAL A 22 7.46 -8.62 1.41
C VAL A 22 6.47 -9.36 2.34
N GLU A 23 6.84 -9.57 3.60
CA GLU A 23 5.96 -10.21 4.60
C GLU A 23 4.67 -9.42 4.84
N LEU A 24 4.74 -8.09 4.91
CA LEU A 24 3.57 -7.24 5.07
C LEU A 24 2.63 -7.35 3.86
N GLU A 25 3.19 -7.31 2.65
CA GLU A 25 2.44 -7.50 1.40
C GLU A 25 1.70 -8.84 1.37
N ASP A 26 2.43 -9.93 1.68
CA ASP A 26 1.88 -11.28 1.65
C ASP A 26 0.81 -11.48 2.72
N ARG A 27 0.99 -10.88 3.91
CA ARG A 27 -0.02 -10.89 4.98
C ARG A 27 -1.29 -10.14 4.59
N ILE A 28 -1.17 -8.93 4.04
CA ILE A 28 -2.31 -8.15 3.53
C ILE A 28 -3.03 -8.96 2.45
N ALA A 29 -2.27 -9.58 1.54
CA ALA A 29 -2.81 -10.39 0.47
C ALA A 29 -3.58 -11.62 0.98
N SER A 30 -3.06 -12.33 1.99
CA SER A 30 -3.74 -13.49 2.60
C SER A 30 -5.08 -13.08 3.19
N VAL A 31 -5.07 -12.07 4.07
CA VAL A 31 -6.28 -11.58 4.74
C VAL A 31 -7.31 -11.10 3.71
N ALA A 32 -6.88 -10.37 2.68
CA ALA A 32 -7.81 -9.91 1.64
C ALA A 32 -8.43 -11.08 0.87
N ARG A 33 -7.66 -12.12 0.51
CA ARG A 33 -8.21 -13.31 -0.16
C ARG A 33 -9.25 -14.02 0.71
N GLU A 34 -8.95 -14.21 1.99
CA GLU A 34 -9.88 -14.80 2.97
C GLU A 34 -11.18 -13.99 3.10
N ASN A 35 -11.13 -12.68 2.83
CA ASN A 35 -12.28 -11.77 2.90
C ASN A 35 -12.90 -11.45 1.53
N GLY A 36 -12.71 -12.33 0.55
CA GLY A 36 -13.44 -12.31 -0.72
C GLY A 36 -12.92 -11.30 -1.75
N PHE A 37 -11.69 -10.82 -1.61
CA PHE A 37 -11.06 -9.95 -2.60
C PHE A 37 -10.35 -10.75 -3.69
N ILE A 38 -10.40 -10.25 -4.93
CA ILE A 38 -9.42 -10.58 -5.96
C ILE A 38 -8.14 -9.81 -5.63
N VAL A 39 -7.02 -10.53 -5.52
CA VAL A 39 -5.73 -9.96 -5.09
C VAL A 39 -4.66 -10.13 -6.15
N LYS A 40 -3.94 -9.05 -6.44
CA LYS A 40 -2.69 -9.06 -7.22
C LYS A 40 -1.56 -8.49 -6.36
N VAL A 41 -0.51 -9.27 -6.14
CA VAL A 41 0.66 -8.88 -5.35
C VAL A 41 1.80 -8.56 -6.29
N ARG A 42 2.57 -7.51 -5.99
CA ARG A 42 3.73 -7.03 -6.77
C ARG A 42 3.38 -6.91 -8.26
N TRP A 43 2.20 -6.38 -8.53
CA TRP A 43 1.68 -6.32 -9.88
C TRP A 43 2.00 -4.96 -10.48
N TRP A 44 2.80 -4.98 -11.54
CA TRP A 44 3.47 -3.79 -12.06
C TRP A 44 4.42 -3.18 -11.01
N ASN A 45 4.28 -1.88 -10.73
CA ASN A 45 5.08 -1.15 -9.75
C ASN A 45 4.29 -0.86 -8.48
N VAL A 46 3.29 -1.69 -8.15
CA VAL A 46 2.45 -1.56 -6.96
C VAL A 46 2.58 -2.81 -6.12
N ASP A 47 2.72 -2.61 -4.81
CA ASP A 47 2.96 -3.68 -3.84
C ASP A 47 1.74 -4.61 -3.76
N VAL A 48 0.52 -4.08 -3.60
CA VAL A 48 -0.70 -4.89 -3.59
C VAL A 48 -1.88 -4.16 -4.26
N VAL A 49 -2.69 -4.91 -5.02
CA VAL A 49 -3.94 -4.46 -5.62
C VAL A 49 -5.07 -5.37 -5.13
N LEU A 50 -6.09 -4.77 -4.53
CA LEU A 50 -7.25 -5.49 -3.98
C LEU A 50 -8.51 -5.05 -4.72
N ILE A 51 -9.33 -6.00 -5.17
CA ILE A 51 -10.55 -5.71 -5.92
C ILE A 51 -11.71 -6.51 -5.33
N ARG A 52 -12.85 -5.85 -5.10
CA ARG A 52 -14.10 -6.51 -4.69
C ARG A 52 -15.30 -5.76 -5.27
N GLY A 53 -16.11 -6.47 -6.04
CA GLY A 53 -17.21 -5.86 -6.78
C GLY A 53 -16.71 -4.73 -7.68
N ASP A 54 -17.30 -3.54 -7.54
CA ASP A 54 -16.93 -2.35 -8.31
C ASP A 54 -15.89 -1.45 -7.63
N THR A 55 -15.24 -1.94 -6.55
CA THR A 55 -14.29 -1.19 -5.71
C THR A 55 -12.87 -1.75 -5.84
N GLY A 56 -11.87 -0.86 -5.87
CA GLY A 56 -10.47 -1.24 -5.97
C GLY A 56 -9.58 -0.47 -5.00
N PHE A 57 -8.59 -1.13 -4.41
CA PHE A 57 -7.55 -0.51 -3.59
C PHE A 57 -6.18 -0.70 -4.25
N VAL A 58 -5.45 0.41 -4.40
CA VAL A 58 -4.06 0.42 -4.89
C VAL A 58 -3.17 0.69 -3.68
N VAL A 59 -2.46 -0.32 -3.21
CA VAL A 59 -1.79 -0.31 -1.90
C VAL A 59 -0.28 -0.27 -2.08
N GLU A 60 0.34 0.73 -1.45
CA GLU A 60 1.79 0.81 -1.26
C GLU A 60 2.12 0.51 0.21
N CYS A 61 3.06 -0.39 0.45
CA CYS A 61 3.47 -0.86 1.76
C CYS A 61 4.86 -0.31 2.13
N LYS A 62 4.99 0.18 3.36
CA LYS A 62 6.26 0.65 3.93
C LYS A 62 6.33 0.14 5.37
N ASN A 63 7.04 -0.96 5.63
CA ASN A 63 7.09 -1.56 6.98
C ASN A 63 8.06 -0.82 7.93
N TYR A 64 8.00 0.51 7.93
CA TYR A 64 8.78 1.41 8.78
C TYR A 64 8.07 2.76 8.91
N GLU A 65 8.50 3.59 9.87
CA GLU A 65 7.96 4.94 10.05
C GLU A 65 8.48 5.90 8.98
N LEU A 66 7.59 6.68 8.36
CA LEU A 66 7.95 7.57 7.27
C LEU A 66 8.29 8.98 7.79
N SER A 67 9.51 9.43 7.50
CA SER A 67 9.83 10.86 7.60
C SER A 67 9.02 11.68 6.57
N LYS A 68 8.93 12.99 6.76
CA LYS A 68 8.22 13.91 5.84
C LYS A 68 8.72 13.81 4.39
N GLY A 69 10.02 13.64 4.19
CA GLY A 69 10.61 13.49 2.86
C GLY A 69 10.27 12.15 2.21
N GLU A 70 10.30 11.06 2.99
CA GLU A 70 9.97 9.71 2.53
C GLU A 70 8.49 9.58 2.22
N GLN A 71 7.62 10.09 3.11
CA GLN A 71 6.17 10.09 2.90
C GLN A 71 5.79 10.87 1.64
N ARG A 72 6.42 12.03 1.38
CA ARG A 72 6.19 12.78 0.15
C ARG A 72 6.55 11.98 -1.10
N LYS A 73 7.68 11.28 -1.07
CA LYS A 73 8.12 10.42 -2.19
C LYS A 73 7.18 9.24 -2.39
N ALA A 74 6.80 8.55 -1.31
CA ALA A 74 5.87 7.42 -1.35
C ALA A 74 4.51 7.84 -1.91
N ILE A 75 3.92 8.94 -1.43
CA ILE A 75 2.64 9.45 -1.94
C ILE A 75 2.73 9.82 -3.42
N ARG A 76 3.83 10.47 -3.85
CA ARG A 76 4.01 10.84 -5.26
C ARG A 76 4.09 9.60 -6.15
N GLN A 77 4.82 8.58 -5.70
CA GLN A 77 4.95 7.32 -6.44
C GLN A 77 3.61 6.57 -6.50
N LEU A 78 2.92 6.46 -5.36
CA LEU A 78 1.60 5.85 -5.28
C LEU A 78 0.58 6.53 -6.21
N ARG A 79 0.53 7.86 -6.27
CA ARG A 79 -0.36 8.59 -7.19
C ARG A 79 -0.06 8.28 -8.66
N LYS A 80 1.23 8.31 -9.03
CA LYS A 80 1.67 7.97 -10.40
C LYS A 80 1.30 6.53 -10.77
N ASN A 81 1.45 5.60 -9.84
CA ASN A 81 1.09 4.20 -10.04
C ASN A 81 -0.42 4.01 -10.12
N PHE A 82 -1.18 4.68 -9.26
CA PHE A 82 -2.64 4.71 -9.27
C PHE A 82 -3.18 5.19 -10.63
N GLU A 83 -2.71 6.33 -11.14
CA GLU A 83 -3.13 6.87 -12.43
C GLU A 83 -2.89 5.88 -13.59
N ARG A 84 -1.77 5.15 -13.54
CA ARG A 84 -1.42 4.14 -14.54
C ARG A 84 -2.29 2.89 -14.45
N MET A 85 -2.65 2.47 -13.24
CA MET A 85 -3.46 1.28 -13.04
C MET A 85 -4.95 1.52 -13.28
N LEU A 86 -5.42 2.75 -13.09
CA LEU A 86 -6.83 3.07 -13.12
C LEU A 86 -7.56 2.59 -14.40
N PRO A 87 -7.06 2.83 -15.63
CA PRO A 87 -7.72 2.34 -16.84
C PRO A 87 -7.81 0.81 -16.86
N MET A 88 -6.73 0.15 -16.48
CA MET A 88 -6.67 -1.31 -16.44
C MET A 88 -7.68 -1.88 -15.42
N LEU A 89 -7.83 -1.26 -14.25
CA LEU A 89 -8.80 -1.70 -13.24
C LEU A 89 -10.24 -1.57 -13.75
N CYS A 90 -10.54 -0.46 -14.43
CA CYS A 90 -11.84 -0.24 -15.05
C CYS A 90 -12.11 -1.26 -16.16
N GLU A 91 -11.16 -1.45 -17.08
CA GLU A 91 -11.36 -2.29 -18.28
C GLU A 91 -11.39 -3.79 -17.95
N LYS A 92 -10.45 -4.27 -17.11
CA LYS A 92 -10.29 -5.72 -16.87
C LYS A 92 -11.14 -6.25 -15.74
N PHE A 93 -11.49 -5.40 -14.79
CA PHE A 93 -12.19 -5.81 -13.58
C PHE A 93 -13.52 -5.08 -13.36
N ASN A 94 -13.93 -4.23 -14.31
CA ASN A 94 -15.18 -3.47 -14.26
C ASN A 94 -15.33 -2.63 -12.97
N VAL A 95 -14.20 -2.16 -12.43
CA VAL A 95 -14.16 -1.29 -11.25
C VAL A 95 -14.58 0.12 -11.65
N LYS A 96 -15.42 0.78 -10.85
CA LYS A 96 -15.78 2.18 -11.13
C LYS A 96 -14.62 3.08 -10.76
N GLN A 97 -14.24 3.98 -11.65
CA GLN A 97 -13.13 4.91 -11.43
C GLN A 97 -13.20 5.65 -10.07
N LYS A 98 -14.41 6.11 -9.70
CA LYS A 98 -14.67 6.81 -8.43
C LYS A 98 -14.55 5.94 -7.18
N ASN A 99 -14.53 4.62 -7.34
CA ASN A 99 -14.41 3.63 -6.27
C ASN A 99 -12.99 3.03 -6.21
N VAL A 100 -12.01 3.60 -6.91
CA VAL A 100 -10.60 3.21 -6.77
C VAL A 100 -9.93 4.12 -5.76
N VAL A 101 -9.32 3.53 -4.74
CA VAL A 101 -8.75 4.25 -3.60
C VAL A 101 -7.25 3.95 -3.49
N PRO A 102 -6.37 4.96 -3.54
CA PRO A 102 -4.96 4.78 -3.22
C PRO A 102 -4.76 4.72 -1.70
N VAL A 103 -3.99 3.72 -1.25
CA VAL A 103 -3.73 3.43 0.16
C VAL A 103 -2.22 3.34 0.40
N LEU A 104 -1.75 4.02 1.43
CA LEU A 104 -0.38 3.91 1.93
C LEU A 104 -0.41 3.26 3.32
N VAL A 105 0.24 2.10 3.46
CA VAL A 105 0.35 1.37 4.72
C VAL A 105 1.76 1.57 5.28
N ALA A 106 1.87 2.15 6.48
CA ALA A 106 3.15 2.36 7.14
C ALA A 106 3.06 2.36 8.67
N ASN A 107 4.17 2.11 9.37
CA ASN A 107 4.18 2.07 10.85
C ASN A 107 3.96 3.46 11.49
N GLY A 108 4.23 4.53 10.73
CA GLY A 108 4.03 5.90 11.19
C GLY A 108 4.05 6.89 10.03
N PHE A 109 3.35 8.02 10.23
CA PHE A 109 3.20 9.10 9.25
C PHE A 109 3.53 10.44 9.88
N SER A 110 4.13 11.32 9.08
CA SER A 110 4.50 12.69 9.48
C SER A 110 3.41 13.73 9.21
N TYR A 111 2.42 13.40 8.38
CA TYR A 111 1.25 14.25 8.08
C TYR A 111 0.09 13.44 7.48
N ASN A 112 -1.10 14.03 7.43
CA ASN A 112 -2.27 13.48 6.75
C ASN A 112 -2.38 14.00 5.31
N SER A 113 -2.60 13.10 4.36
CA SER A 113 -2.76 13.38 2.93
C SER A 113 -4.23 13.40 2.53
N LYS A 114 -4.67 14.45 1.83
CA LYS A 114 -6.09 14.68 1.49
C LYS A 114 -6.72 13.64 0.53
N TYR A 115 -5.91 12.85 -0.18
CA TYR A 115 -6.38 11.96 -1.26
C TYR A 115 -5.73 10.58 -1.26
N VAL A 116 -5.05 10.22 -0.17
CA VAL A 116 -4.44 8.89 0.02
C VAL A 116 -4.85 8.44 1.40
N LEU A 117 -5.52 7.30 1.49
CA LEU A 117 -5.81 6.71 2.79
C LEU A 117 -4.50 6.21 3.40
N GLN A 118 -4.36 6.42 4.71
CA GLN A 118 -3.15 6.09 5.44
C GLN A 118 -3.54 5.20 6.61
N PHE A 119 -2.90 4.03 6.71
CA PHE A 119 -3.16 3.06 7.76
C PHE A 119 -1.86 2.51 8.33
N LYS A 120 -1.85 2.21 9.63
CA LYS A 120 -0.89 1.25 10.17
C LYS A 120 -1.25 -0.17 9.71
N PRO A 121 -0.29 -1.11 9.70
CA PRO A 121 -0.54 -2.48 9.24
C PRO A 121 -1.78 -3.15 9.85
N GLU A 122 -1.89 -3.15 11.19
CA GLU A 122 -3.02 -3.78 11.87
C GLU A 122 -4.35 -3.07 11.61
N GLU A 123 -4.33 -1.74 11.50
CA GLU A 123 -5.52 -0.95 11.17
C GLU A 123 -6.05 -1.31 9.78
N PHE A 124 -5.15 -1.48 8.80
CA PHE A 124 -5.54 -1.88 7.45
C PHE A 124 -6.06 -3.31 7.40
N ILE A 125 -5.41 -4.24 8.12
CA ILE A 125 -5.87 -5.63 8.22
C ILE A 125 -7.28 -5.70 8.82
N ASN A 126 -7.54 -4.96 9.91
CA ASN A 126 -8.86 -4.94 10.54
C ASN A 126 -9.91 -4.27 9.63
N PHE A 127 -9.53 -3.22 8.91
CA PHE A 127 -10.38 -2.62 7.87
C PHE A 127 -10.79 -3.66 6.82
N LEU A 128 -9.85 -4.44 6.27
CA LEU A 128 -10.15 -5.48 5.28
C LEU A 128 -11.11 -6.56 5.84
N LYS A 129 -10.90 -7.00 7.08
CA LYS A 129 -11.80 -7.96 7.76
C LYS A 129 -13.22 -7.42 7.90
N SER A 130 -13.37 -6.17 8.34
CA SER A 130 -14.68 -5.53 8.48
C SER A 130 -15.44 -5.35 7.16
N LEU A 131 -14.74 -5.32 6.02
CA LEU A 131 -15.37 -5.35 4.71
C LEU A 131 -15.86 -6.76 4.36
N GLY A 132 -15.18 -7.81 4.82
CA GLY A 132 -15.55 -9.22 4.69
C GLY A 132 -16.92 -9.55 5.27
N GLU A 133 -17.21 -9.01 6.46
CA GLU A 133 -18.41 -9.32 7.25
C GLU A 133 -19.72 -8.78 6.67
N LYS A 134 -19.66 -7.83 5.72
CA LYS A 134 -20.84 -7.33 5.01
C LYS A 134 -21.10 -8.17 3.76
N VAL A 135 -21.79 -9.29 3.95
CA VAL A 135 -22.45 -10.03 2.86
C VAL A 135 -23.82 -9.37 2.68
N PHE A 136 -24.03 -8.71 1.53
CA PHE A 136 -25.37 -8.35 1.05
C PHE A 136 -25.97 -9.56 0.31
#